data_AF-A0A9X2K4K6-F1
#
_entry.id   AF-A0A9X2K4K6-F1
#
_cell.length_a   1.000
_cell.length_b   1.000
_cell.length_c   1.000
_cell.angle_alpha   90.00
_cell.angle_beta   90.00
_cell.angle_gamma   90.00
#
_symmetry.space_group_name_H-M   'P 1'
#
loop_
_entity.id
_entity.type
_entity.pdbx_description
1 polymer ?
#
loop_
_entity_poly.entity_id
_entity_poly.type
_entity_poly.pdbx_seq_one_letter_code
_entity_poly.pdbx_strand_id
1 'polypeptide(L)'
;MAGSGRPAGLVLLALGPVLAAAYAGAGHLAVRAAVRAQTTGPEWEGGRIDGSGLTSLGVDTWRLTWWTAMVVGLAAVAYLVFGVLLLRERRGRALILVVSGVLIVPYALGFAVALFNPVRGLAGLYDSPDFLAGLPWWQPYTAWLLLAGGLAQAVGMVMAAAHGRRAAPQPPPEAAEVNGQG
;
A
#
# COMPACT_ATOMS: atom_id res chain seq x y z
N MET A 1 -7.32 28.06 -16.34
CA MET A 1 -7.05 27.52 -14.99
C MET A 1 -6.56 26.08 -15.13
N ALA A 2 -5.28 25.89 -15.40
CA ALA A 2 -4.68 24.56 -15.59
C ALA A 2 -3.43 24.49 -14.73
N GLY A 3 -3.46 23.69 -13.65
CA GLY A 3 -2.27 23.53 -12.79
C GLY A 3 -2.49 22.70 -11.53
N SER A 4 -3.66 22.76 -10.90
CA SER A 4 -3.89 22.14 -9.59
C SER A 4 -4.12 20.62 -9.59
N GLY A 5 -4.52 20.02 -10.73
CA GLY A 5 -4.83 18.58 -10.80
C GLY A 5 -3.61 17.65 -10.82
N ARG A 6 -2.45 18.17 -11.25
CA ARG A 6 -1.19 17.40 -11.38
C ARG A 6 -0.52 17.07 -10.04
N PRO A 7 -0.41 18.01 -9.06
CA PRO A 7 0.16 17.69 -7.75
C PRO A 7 -0.73 16.72 -6.95
N ALA A 8 -2.06 16.88 -7.00
CA ALA A 8 -2.98 16.01 -6.27
C ALA A 8 -2.88 14.54 -6.71
N GLY A 9 -2.72 14.27 -8.02
CA GLY A 9 -2.52 12.92 -8.54
C GLY A 9 -1.22 12.28 -8.05
N LEU A 10 -0.12 13.04 -8.00
CA LEU A 10 1.18 12.55 -7.51
C LEU A 10 1.16 12.26 -6.00
N VAL A 11 0.50 13.11 -5.22
CA VAL A 11 0.33 12.89 -3.78
C VAL A 11 -0.45 11.60 -3.52
N LEU A 12 -1.55 11.37 -4.24
CA LEU A 12 -2.35 10.14 -4.13
C LEU A 12 -1.55 8.88 -4.54
N LEU A 13 -0.69 8.98 -5.56
CA LEU A 13 0.20 7.90 -5.99
C LEU A 13 1.28 7.58 -4.94
N ALA A 14 1.86 8.61 -4.33
CA ALA A 14 2.90 8.48 -3.29
C ALA A 14 2.35 8.03 -1.92
N LEU A 15 1.04 8.14 -1.71
CA LEU A 15 0.41 7.75 -0.45
C LEU A 15 0.51 6.24 -0.19
N GLY A 16 0.48 5.41 -1.23
CA GLY A 16 0.57 3.95 -1.11
C GLY A 16 1.85 3.47 -0.39
N PRO A 17 3.05 3.81 -0.89
CA PRO A 17 4.31 3.45 -0.21
C PRO A 17 4.42 4.01 1.22
N VAL A 18 3.95 5.24 1.44
CA VAL A 18 3.96 5.87 2.77
C VAL A 18 3.07 5.09 3.74
N LEU A 19 1.87 4.69 3.31
CA LEU A 19 0.95 3.92 4.15
C LEU A 19 1.44 2.48 4.40
N ALA A 20 2.14 1.86 3.44
CA ALA A 20 2.81 0.57 3.65
C ALA A 20 3.92 0.67 4.71
N ALA A 21 4.73 1.75 4.67
CA ALA A 21 5.74 2.01 5.69
C ALA A 21 5.11 2.29 7.07
N ALA A 22 4.02 3.05 7.11
CA ALA A 22 3.28 3.29 8.35
C ALA A 22 2.71 1.99 8.94
N TYR A 23 2.17 1.11 8.09
CA TYR A 23 1.70 -0.22 8.50
C TYR A 23 2.83 -1.07 9.11
N ALA A 24 4.01 -1.12 8.46
CA ALA A 24 5.17 -1.83 8.99
C ALA A 24 5.62 -1.28 10.35
N GLY A 25 5.68 0.06 10.49
CA GLY A 25 6.05 0.72 11.73
C GLY A 25 5.06 0.42 12.86
N ALA A 26 3.76 0.53 12.59
CA ALA A 26 2.71 0.22 13.58
C ALA A 26 2.75 -1.25 14.00
N GLY A 27 2.96 -2.17 13.05
CA GLY A 27 3.12 -3.58 13.32
C GLY A 27 4.35 -3.89 14.19
N HIS A 28 5.47 -3.20 13.97
CA HIS A 28 6.67 -3.36 14.81
C HIS A 28 6.39 -3.01 16.28
N LEU A 29 5.70 -1.88 16.51
CA LEU A 29 5.33 -1.43 17.85
C LEU A 29 4.38 -2.41 18.54
N ALA A 30 3.40 -2.93 17.80
CA ALA A 30 2.45 -3.91 18.32
C ALA A 30 3.16 -5.22 18.72
N VAL A 31 4.06 -5.74 17.88
CA VAL A 31 4.84 -6.95 18.19
C VAL A 31 5.73 -6.74 19.40
N ARG A 32 6.40 -5.58 19.52
CA ARG A 32 7.22 -5.27 20.70
C ARG A 32 6.40 -5.17 21.99
N ALA A 33 5.22 -4.58 21.93
CA ALA A 33 4.31 -4.51 23.08
C ALA A 33 3.85 -5.92 23.50
N ALA A 34 3.47 -6.76 22.54
CA ALA A 34 3.06 -8.14 22.78
C ALA A 34 4.19 -9.01 23.36
N VAL A 35 5.41 -8.89 22.81
CA VAL A 35 6.59 -9.58 23.36
C VAL A 35 6.88 -9.13 24.79
N ARG A 36 6.81 -7.82 25.07
CA ARG A 36 7.03 -7.32 26.43
C ARG A 36 6.02 -7.94 27.40
N ALA A 37 4.73 -7.91 27.03
CA ALA A 37 3.67 -8.52 27.84
C ALA A 37 3.90 -10.01 28.08
N GLN A 38 4.27 -10.76 27.02
CA GLN A 38 4.62 -12.18 27.11
C GLN A 38 5.76 -12.41 28.10
N THR A 39 6.87 -11.66 28.00
CA THR A 39 8.05 -11.86 28.87
C THR A 39 7.84 -11.44 30.33
N THR A 40 6.84 -10.60 30.61
CA THR A 40 6.46 -10.19 31.97
C THR A 40 5.27 -10.99 32.53
N GLY A 41 4.69 -11.87 31.72
CA GLY A 41 3.54 -12.68 32.08
C GLY A 41 3.90 -13.78 33.07
N PRO A 42 2.93 -14.22 33.91
CA PRO A 42 3.16 -15.28 34.89
C PRO A 42 3.43 -16.64 34.25
N GLU A 43 3.02 -16.86 33.00
CA GLU A 43 3.25 -18.11 32.26
C GLU A 43 4.59 -18.13 31.49
N TRP A 44 5.42 -17.09 31.64
CA TRP A 44 6.70 -17.03 30.95
C TRP A 44 7.75 -17.97 31.57
N GLU A 45 8.11 -19.01 30.84
CA GLU A 45 9.07 -20.03 31.28
C GLU A 45 10.55 -19.66 31.06
N GLY A 46 10.87 -18.41 30.73
CA GLY A 46 12.27 -17.99 30.50
C GLY A 46 12.84 -18.41 29.15
N GLY A 47 12.00 -18.50 28.11
CA GLY A 47 12.39 -18.88 26.75
C GLY A 47 13.46 -17.98 26.10
N ARG A 48 14.01 -18.44 24.97
CA ARG A 48 15.11 -17.76 24.27
C ARG A 48 14.66 -16.40 23.71
N ILE A 49 15.42 -15.35 24.03
CA ILE A 49 15.29 -14.00 23.48
C ILE A 49 16.46 -13.79 22.51
N ASP A 50 16.16 -13.28 21.32
CA ASP A 50 17.19 -12.99 20.32
C ASP A 50 17.94 -11.68 20.62
N GLY A 51 18.97 -11.36 19.83
CA GLY A 51 19.74 -10.12 19.98
C GLY A 51 18.95 -8.82 19.73
N SER A 52 17.72 -8.91 19.18
CA SER A 52 16.81 -7.78 18.95
C SER A 52 15.81 -7.56 20.10
N GLY A 53 15.82 -8.45 21.10
CA GLY A 53 14.92 -8.44 22.24
C GLY A 53 13.56 -9.07 21.96
N LEU A 54 13.44 -9.91 20.92
CA LEU A 54 12.21 -10.60 20.54
C LEU A 54 12.24 -12.08 20.93
N THR A 55 11.08 -12.64 21.30
CA THR A 55 10.87 -14.09 21.42
C THR A 55 10.79 -14.73 20.02
N SER A 56 10.91 -16.05 19.90
CA SER A 56 10.73 -16.76 18.61
C SER A 56 9.39 -16.40 17.95
N LEU A 57 8.30 -16.42 18.73
CA LEU A 57 6.97 -15.97 18.30
C LEU A 57 6.99 -14.51 17.83
N GLY A 58 7.67 -13.61 18.56
CA GLY A 58 7.84 -12.21 18.17
C GLY A 58 8.60 -12.04 16.84
N VAL A 59 9.65 -12.83 16.61
CA VAL A 59 10.44 -12.81 15.37
C VAL A 59 9.60 -13.28 14.18
N ASP A 60 8.87 -14.38 14.31
CA ASP A 60 8.04 -14.93 13.24
C ASP A 60 6.90 -13.97 12.88
N THR A 61 6.27 -13.39 13.89
CA THR A 61 5.22 -12.38 13.74
C THR A 61 5.75 -11.11 13.05
N TRP A 62 6.93 -10.64 13.45
CA TRP A 62 7.57 -9.48 12.85
C TRP A 62 7.95 -9.75 11.38
N ARG A 63 8.55 -10.92 11.10
CA ARG A 63 8.90 -11.32 9.74
C ARG A 63 7.69 -11.33 8.82
N LEU A 64 6.57 -11.87 9.26
CA LEU A 64 5.35 -11.92 8.46
C LEU A 64 4.77 -10.52 8.17
N THR A 65 4.75 -9.66 9.20
CA THR A 65 4.33 -8.26 9.05
C THR A 65 5.23 -7.52 8.07
N TRP A 66 6.55 -7.69 8.19
CA TRP A 66 7.56 -7.08 7.33
C TRP A 66 7.44 -7.58 5.88
N TRP A 67 7.28 -8.88 5.65
CA TRP A 67 7.06 -9.45 4.32
C TRP A 67 5.79 -8.92 3.67
N THR A 68 4.68 -8.84 4.42
CA THR A 68 3.42 -8.29 3.92
C THR A 68 3.59 -6.84 3.50
N ALA A 69 4.22 -6.02 4.35
CA ALA A 69 4.50 -4.63 4.05
C ALA A 69 5.43 -4.46 2.83
N MET A 70 6.46 -5.31 2.69
CA MET A 70 7.35 -5.31 1.53
C MET A 70 6.60 -5.62 0.23
N VAL A 71 5.78 -6.67 0.22
CA VAL A 71 5.02 -7.07 -0.98
C VAL A 71 4.07 -5.95 -1.40
N VAL A 72 3.31 -5.37 -0.45
CA VAL A 72 2.39 -4.27 -0.75
C VAL A 72 3.14 -3.00 -1.14
N GLY A 73 4.24 -2.67 -0.44
CA GLY A 73 5.07 -1.52 -0.74
C GLY A 73 5.71 -1.59 -2.14
N LEU A 74 6.19 -2.77 -2.54
CA LEU A 74 6.74 -3.00 -3.87
C LEU A 74 5.67 -2.84 -4.95
N ALA A 75 4.49 -3.41 -4.75
CA ALA A 75 3.34 -3.20 -5.64
C ALA A 75 2.98 -1.70 -5.72
N ALA A 76 2.99 -0.99 -4.59
CA ALA A 76 2.71 0.43 -4.54
C ALA A 76 3.73 1.26 -5.35
N VAL A 77 5.03 0.93 -5.24
CA VAL A 77 6.09 1.60 -6.01
C VAL A 77 5.92 1.34 -7.50
N ALA A 78 5.66 0.09 -7.89
CA ALA A 78 5.45 -0.25 -9.29
C ALA A 78 4.22 0.51 -9.85
N TYR A 79 3.12 0.62 -9.10
CA TYR A 79 1.99 1.48 -9.47
C TYR A 79 2.36 2.96 -9.63
N LEU A 80 3.20 3.48 -8.74
CA LEU A 80 3.69 4.86 -8.84
C LEU A 80 4.46 5.08 -10.15
N VAL A 81 5.36 4.15 -10.50
CA VAL A 81 6.10 4.18 -11.77
C VAL A 81 5.14 4.15 -12.96
N PHE A 82 4.14 3.26 -12.97
CA PHE A 82 3.15 3.21 -14.04
C PHE A 82 2.32 4.50 -14.14
N GLY A 83 1.92 5.08 -13.01
CA GLY A 83 1.22 6.37 -12.98
C GLY A 83 2.06 7.50 -13.59
N VAL A 84 3.36 7.54 -13.29
CA VAL A 84 4.29 8.53 -13.87
C VAL A 84 4.52 8.29 -15.37
N LEU A 85 4.66 7.04 -15.81
CA LEU A 85 4.82 6.70 -17.22
C LEU A 85 3.56 7.06 -18.03
N LEU A 86 2.36 6.82 -17.48
CA LEU A 86 1.08 7.25 -18.07
C LEU A 86 0.97 8.76 -18.26
N LEU A 87 1.61 9.55 -17.39
CA LEU A 87 1.66 11.00 -17.55
C LEU A 87 2.60 11.44 -18.69
N ARG A 88 3.50 10.57 -19.14
CA ARG A 88 4.56 10.89 -20.11
C ARG A 88 4.22 10.48 -21.55
N GLU A 89 3.51 9.38 -21.79
CA GLU A 89 3.28 8.86 -23.15
C GLU A 89 1.81 8.78 -23.59
N ARG A 90 1.53 9.17 -24.85
CA ARG A 90 0.20 9.08 -25.48
C ARG A 90 -0.11 7.71 -26.11
N ARG A 91 0.82 6.75 -26.15
CA ARG A 91 0.68 5.49 -26.91
C ARG A 91 1.05 4.29 -26.03
N GLY A 92 0.18 3.26 -26.00
CA GLY A 92 0.42 2.01 -25.25
C GLY A 92 -0.53 1.71 -24.09
N ARG A 93 -1.80 2.15 -24.15
CA ARG A 93 -2.79 1.98 -23.05
C ARG A 93 -3.11 0.52 -22.67
N ALA A 94 -2.99 -0.43 -23.60
CA ALA A 94 -3.36 -1.83 -23.34
C ALA A 94 -2.38 -2.53 -22.38
N LEU A 95 -1.08 -2.35 -22.57
CA LEU A 95 -0.05 -2.97 -21.74
C LEU A 95 -0.12 -2.46 -20.30
N ILE A 96 -0.44 -1.18 -20.12
CA ILE A 96 -0.56 -0.56 -18.80
C ILE A 96 -1.83 -1.01 -18.07
N LEU A 97 -2.94 -1.23 -18.78
CA LEU A 97 -4.18 -1.76 -18.20
C LEU A 97 -4.01 -3.21 -17.73
N VAL A 98 -3.32 -4.04 -18.52
CA VAL A 98 -3.00 -5.43 -18.17
C VAL A 98 -2.09 -5.47 -16.95
N VAL A 99 -1.03 -4.68 -16.92
CA VAL A 99 -0.10 -4.65 -15.78
C VAL A 99 -0.76 -4.05 -14.53
N SER A 100 -1.61 -3.03 -14.68
CA SER A 100 -2.37 -2.46 -13.56
C SER A 100 -3.36 -3.46 -12.95
N GLY A 101 -3.97 -4.34 -13.75
CA GLY A 101 -4.79 -5.46 -13.26
C GLY A 101 -3.97 -6.52 -12.52
N VAL A 102 -2.77 -6.84 -13.02
CA VAL A 102 -1.86 -7.80 -12.37
C VAL A 102 -1.36 -7.29 -11.02
N LEU A 103 -1.07 -5.98 -10.89
CA LEU A 103 -0.63 -5.41 -9.61
C LEU A 103 -1.74 -5.30 -8.55
N ILE A 104 -3.01 -5.45 -8.92
CA ILE A 104 -4.11 -5.35 -7.95
C ILE A 104 -4.17 -6.60 -7.09
N VAL A 105 -3.71 -7.73 -7.64
CA VAL A 105 -3.65 -9.04 -6.99
C VAL A 105 -2.74 -9.03 -5.75
N PRO A 106 -1.45 -8.63 -5.81
CA PRO A 106 -0.60 -8.57 -4.62
C PRO A 106 -1.10 -7.56 -3.57
N TYR A 107 -1.78 -6.49 -4.00
CA TYR A 107 -2.36 -5.50 -3.09
C TYR A 107 -3.57 -6.08 -2.34
N ALA A 108 -4.49 -6.72 -3.06
CA ALA A 108 -5.64 -7.41 -2.50
C ALA A 108 -5.21 -8.57 -1.59
N LEU A 109 -4.16 -9.30 -1.98
CA LEU A 109 -3.58 -10.37 -1.19
C LEU A 109 -2.98 -9.83 0.13
N GLY A 110 -2.17 -8.77 0.07
CA GLY A 110 -1.61 -8.14 1.27
C GLY A 110 -2.67 -7.56 2.20
N PHE A 111 -3.73 -6.98 1.62
CA PHE A 111 -4.89 -6.52 2.40
C PHE A 111 -5.66 -7.68 3.05
N ALA A 112 -5.94 -8.76 2.31
CA ALA A 112 -6.62 -9.95 2.83
C ALA A 112 -5.81 -10.59 3.97
N VAL A 113 -4.49 -10.76 3.77
CA VAL A 113 -3.57 -11.26 4.80
C VAL A 113 -3.62 -10.37 6.04
N ALA A 114 -3.57 -9.05 5.89
CA ALA A 114 -3.68 -8.14 7.02
C ALA A 114 -5.04 -8.24 7.74
N LEU A 115 -6.13 -8.46 6.99
CA LEU A 115 -7.48 -8.61 7.53
C LEU A 115 -7.63 -9.87 8.40
N PHE A 116 -6.98 -10.96 8.00
CA PHE A 116 -6.93 -12.20 8.79
C PHE A 116 -6.13 -12.06 10.10
N ASN A 117 -5.48 -10.91 10.33
CA ASN A 117 -4.70 -10.60 11.52
C ASN A 117 -3.77 -11.75 11.91
N PRO A 118 -2.73 -12.01 11.12
CA PRO A 118 -1.93 -13.22 11.26
C PRO A 118 -1.14 -13.25 12.57
N VAL A 119 -0.98 -12.08 13.21
CA VAL A 119 -0.42 -11.96 14.56
C VAL A 119 -1.28 -12.69 15.58
N ARG A 120 -2.61 -12.52 15.53
CA ARG A 120 -3.54 -13.27 16.38
C ARG A 120 -3.58 -14.75 16.02
N GLY A 121 -3.53 -15.08 14.73
CA GLY A 121 -3.49 -16.46 14.26
C GLY A 121 -2.26 -17.21 14.77
N LEU A 122 -1.07 -16.61 14.67
CA LEU A 122 0.17 -17.17 15.19
C LEU A 122 0.15 -17.30 16.71
N ALA A 123 -0.33 -16.28 17.43
CA ALA A 123 -0.39 -16.36 18.88
C ALA A 123 -1.36 -17.45 19.39
N GLY A 124 -2.45 -17.72 18.67
CA GLY A 124 -3.33 -18.86 18.95
C GLY A 124 -2.68 -20.22 18.63
N LEU A 125 -1.84 -20.31 17.59
CA LEU A 125 -1.08 -21.54 17.29
C LEU A 125 -0.01 -21.86 18.34
N TYR A 126 0.57 -20.83 18.96
CA TYR A 126 1.59 -20.98 20.01
C TYR A 126 1.00 -21.05 21.43
N ASP A 127 -0.32 -21.06 21.56
CA ASP A 127 -1.06 -21.09 22.84
C ASP A 127 -0.51 -20.10 23.87
N SER A 128 -0.28 -18.85 23.45
CA SER A 128 0.38 -17.82 24.27
C SER A 128 -0.60 -16.69 24.63
N PRO A 129 -1.41 -16.87 25.69
CA PRO A 129 -2.47 -15.92 26.06
C PRO A 129 -1.91 -14.55 26.48
N ASP A 130 -0.74 -14.52 27.13
CA ASP A 130 -0.07 -13.28 27.55
C ASP A 130 0.38 -12.43 26.35
N PHE A 131 0.79 -13.07 25.26
CA PHE A 131 1.13 -12.37 24.01
C PHE A 131 -0.11 -11.73 23.38
N LEU A 132 -1.24 -12.45 23.35
CA LEU A 132 -2.51 -11.93 22.85
C LEU A 132 -3.03 -10.77 23.71
N ALA A 133 -2.93 -10.88 25.03
CA ALA A 133 -3.34 -9.84 25.97
C ALA A 133 -2.49 -8.55 25.83
N GLY A 134 -1.24 -8.70 25.43
CA GLY A 134 -0.32 -7.59 25.16
C GLY A 134 -0.53 -6.88 23.82
N LEU A 135 -1.34 -7.43 22.91
CA LEU A 135 -1.58 -6.80 21.62
C LEU A 135 -2.39 -5.52 21.81
N PRO A 136 -1.92 -4.37 21.28
CA PRO A 136 -2.68 -3.15 21.35
C PRO A 136 -4.04 -3.30 20.64
N TRP A 137 -5.11 -2.78 21.27
CA TRP A 137 -6.47 -2.86 20.73
C TRP A 137 -6.60 -2.23 19.33
N TRP A 138 -5.70 -1.29 18.98
CA TRP A 138 -5.68 -0.62 17.68
C TRP A 138 -5.01 -1.43 16.56
N GLN A 139 -4.25 -2.48 16.88
CA GLN A 139 -3.48 -3.28 15.91
C GLN A 139 -4.32 -3.82 14.74
N PRO A 140 -5.53 -4.40 14.92
CA PRO A 140 -6.32 -4.89 13.78
C PRO A 140 -6.72 -3.78 12.81
N TYR A 141 -6.86 -2.54 13.29
CA TYR A 141 -7.24 -1.42 12.44
C TYR A 141 -6.11 -0.95 11.51
N THR A 142 -4.87 -1.37 11.75
CA THR A 142 -3.75 -1.02 10.86
C THR A 142 -3.92 -1.60 9.46
N ALA A 143 -4.66 -2.71 9.30
CA ALA A 143 -5.00 -3.27 7.99
C ALA A 143 -5.74 -2.26 7.08
N TRP A 144 -6.50 -1.33 7.67
CA TRP A 144 -7.18 -0.26 6.93
C TRP A 144 -6.22 0.72 6.27
N LEU A 145 -4.99 0.86 6.78
CA LEU A 145 -3.96 1.69 6.14
C LEU A 145 -3.58 1.15 4.76
N LEU A 146 -3.50 -0.18 4.62
CA LEU A 146 -3.26 -0.82 3.33
C LEU A 146 -4.45 -0.57 2.40
N LEU A 147 -5.68 -0.73 2.88
CA LEU A 147 -6.87 -0.45 2.07
C LEU A 147 -6.89 1.01 1.57
N ALA A 148 -6.64 1.95 2.47
CA ALA A 148 -6.59 3.37 2.17
C ALA A 148 -5.49 3.68 1.14
N GLY A 149 -4.33 3.03 1.25
CA GLY A 149 -3.24 3.13 0.28
C GLY A 149 -3.65 2.64 -1.11
N GLY A 150 -4.30 1.47 -1.17
CA GLY A 150 -4.78 0.90 -2.43
C GLY A 150 -5.83 1.78 -3.11
N LEU A 151 -6.79 2.28 -2.34
CA LEU A 151 -7.82 3.22 -2.80
C LEU A 151 -7.20 4.52 -3.31
N ALA A 152 -6.29 5.12 -2.55
CA ALA A 152 -5.63 6.36 -2.94
C ALA A 152 -4.84 6.19 -4.24
N GLN A 153 -4.12 5.09 -4.40
CA GLN A 153 -3.38 4.80 -5.63
C GLN A 153 -4.30 4.53 -6.81
N ALA A 154 -5.40 3.79 -6.61
CA ALA A 154 -6.40 3.57 -7.66
C ALA A 154 -6.98 4.89 -8.16
N VAL A 155 -7.37 5.79 -7.25
CA VAL A 155 -7.87 7.13 -7.60
C VAL A 155 -6.79 7.95 -8.31
N GLY A 156 -5.55 7.93 -7.81
CA GLY A 156 -4.41 8.60 -8.43
C GLY A 156 -4.17 8.16 -9.88
N MET A 157 -4.24 6.85 -10.15
CA MET A 157 -4.14 6.31 -11.51
C MET A 157 -5.29 6.73 -12.41
N VAL A 158 -6.53 6.66 -11.93
CA VAL A 158 -7.72 7.10 -12.70
C VAL A 158 -7.62 8.59 -13.06
N MET A 159 -7.19 9.42 -12.10
CA MET A 159 -6.97 10.85 -12.29
C MET A 159 -5.85 11.13 -13.30
N ALA A 160 -4.72 10.41 -13.21
CA ALA A 160 -3.63 10.52 -14.18
C ALA A 160 -4.08 10.14 -15.61
N ALA A 161 -4.85 9.05 -15.74
CA ALA A 161 -5.40 8.61 -17.02
C ALA A 161 -6.44 9.60 -17.60
N ALA A 162 -7.24 10.24 -16.75
CA ALA A 162 -8.25 11.22 -17.18
C ALA A 162 -7.62 12.52 -17.72
N HIS A 163 -6.54 13.01 -17.11
CA HIS A 163 -5.84 14.21 -17.57
C HIS A 163 -5.20 14.00 -18.96
N GLY A 164 -4.72 12.79 -19.25
CA GLY A 164 -4.20 12.45 -20.59
C GLY A 164 -5.23 12.48 -21.72
N ARG A 165 -6.55 12.42 -21.42
CA ARG A 165 -7.62 12.46 -22.44
C ARG A 165 -8.00 13.88 -22.88
N ARG A 166 -7.85 14.91 -22.03
CA ARG A 166 -8.29 16.28 -22.35
C ARG A 166 -7.35 17.05 -23.28
N ALA A 167 -6.15 16.54 -23.56
CA ALA A 167 -5.18 17.21 -24.42
C ALA A 167 -5.28 16.77 -25.91
N ALA A 168 -6.33 16.04 -26.32
CA ALA A 168 -6.50 15.69 -27.73
C ALA A 168 -6.62 16.97 -28.60
N PRO A 169 -5.96 17.03 -29.78
CA PRO A 169 -5.88 18.25 -30.56
C PRO A 169 -7.27 18.70 -31.02
N GLN A 170 -7.59 19.98 -30.83
CA GLN A 170 -8.63 20.65 -31.60
C GLN A 170 -8.28 20.45 -33.08
N PRO A 171 -9.18 19.93 -33.92
CA PRO A 171 -8.93 19.89 -35.35
C PRO A 171 -8.60 21.32 -35.81
N PRO A 172 -7.59 21.50 -36.68
CA PRO A 172 -7.23 22.82 -37.18
C PRO A 172 -8.49 23.49 -37.75
N PRO A 173 -8.72 24.79 -37.51
CA PRO A 173 -9.79 25.50 -38.17
C PRO A 173 -9.58 25.31 -39.67
N GLU A 174 -10.48 24.53 -40.28
CA GLU A 174 -10.60 24.45 -41.73
C GLU A 174 -10.63 25.87 -42.27
N ALA A 175 -9.87 26.07 -43.33
CA ALA A 175 -9.71 27.30 -44.08
C ALA A 175 -11.08 27.92 -44.44
N ALA A 176 -11.64 28.69 -43.53
CA ALA A 176 -12.66 29.66 -43.83
C ALA A 176 -11.92 30.87 -44.39
N GLU A 177 -12.27 31.23 -45.63
CA GLU A 177 -11.99 32.51 -46.27
C GLU A 177 -10.59 32.71 -46.88
N VAL A 178 -10.25 31.86 -47.85
CA VAL A 178 -9.53 32.34 -49.05
C VAL A 178 -10.44 32.12 -50.25
N ASN A 179 -11.58 32.81 -50.27
CA ASN A 179 -12.39 32.95 -51.48
C ASN A 179 -13.16 34.28 -51.42
N GLY A 180 -12.43 35.37 -51.61
CA GLY A 180 -12.94 36.73 -51.57
C GLY A 180 -12.06 37.68 -52.38
N GLN A 181 -11.61 37.24 -53.55
CA GLN A 181 -11.09 38.12 -54.60
C GLN A 181 -11.68 37.66 -55.94
N GLY A 182 -12.74 38.36 -56.33
CA GLY A 182 -13.32 38.38 -57.67
C GLY A 182 -13.81 39.79 -57.93
#